data_AF-A0A7C5VAR5-F1
#
_entry.id   AF-A0A7C5VAR5-F1
#
_cell.length_a   1.000
_cell.length_b   1.000
_cell.length_c   1.000
_cell.angle_alpha   90.00
_cell.angle_beta   90.00
_cell.angle_gamma   90.00
#
_symmetry.space_group_name_H-M   'P 1'
#
loop_
_entity.id
_entity.type
_entity.pdbx_description
1 polymer ?
#
loop_
_entity_poly.entity_id
_entity_poly.type
_entity_poly.pdbx_seq_one_letter_code
_entity_poly.pdbx_strand_id
1 'polypeptide(L)'
;MFADFLSESDLSDVAARVEEVLLSRYQLRVRPEMSQYVSRRLRQSQQAMIPVMGADARTGVAIRQLLPADELRAALTQISRSRS
;
A
#
# COMPACT_ATOMS: atom_id res chain seq x y z
N MET A 1 6.23 -8.14 21.86
CA MET A 1 5.31 -7.03 22.22
C MET A 1 5.48 -5.97 21.13
N PHE A 2 4.60 -5.92 20.12
CA PHE A 2 4.75 -5.12 18.88
C PHE A 2 3.65 -4.03 18.77
N ALA A 3 3.19 -3.49 19.90
CA ALA A 3 1.96 -2.69 19.93
C ALA A 3 2.15 -1.17 20.02
N ASP A 4 3.37 -0.65 20.21
CA ASP A 4 3.58 0.78 20.44
C ASP A 4 4.67 1.34 19.54
N PHE A 5 4.38 1.70 18.28
CA PHE A 5 5.15 2.77 17.62
C PHE A 5 4.60 3.25 16.27
N LEU A 6 3.31 3.61 16.12
CA LEU A 6 2.92 4.34 14.90
C LEU A 6 1.96 5.47 15.26
N SER A 7 2.54 6.65 15.44
CA SER A 7 1.84 7.93 15.53
C SER A 7 0.96 8.12 14.28
N GLU A 8 -0.09 8.96 14.34
CA GLU A 8 -0.89 9.30 13.15
C GLU A 8 -0.01 9.85 12.00
N SER A 9 1.13 10.47 12.31
CA SER A 9 2.13 10.91 11.32
C SER A 9 2.80 9.76 10.57
N ASP A 10 2.95 8.59 11.19
CA ASP A 10 3.50 7.40 10.51
C ASP A 10 2.47 6.74 9.57
N LEU A 11 1.17 7.00 9.76
CA LEU A 11 0.12 6.46 8.90
C LEU A 11 0.04 7.20 7.56
N SER A 12 0.16 8.53 7.57
CA SER A 12 0.21 9.33 6.34
C SER A 12 1.43 9.00 5.49
N ASP A 13 2.59 8.84 6.12
CA ASP A 13 3.84 8.49 5.42
C ASP A 13 3.77 7.08 4.81
N VAL A 14 3.22 6.12 5.55
CA VAL A 14 3.04 4.76 5.02
C VAL A 14 1.97 4.75 3.91
N ALA A 15 0.89 5.53 4.03
CA ALA A 15 -0.12 5.62 2.97
C ALA A 15 0.44 6.23 1.67
N ALA A 16 1.27 7.29 1.77
CA ALA A 16 1.91 7.87 0.60
C ALA A 16 2.87 6.87 -0.08
N ARG A 17 3.64 6.10 0.71
CA ARG A 17 4.51 5.03 0.19
C ARG A 17 3.72 3.91 -0.46
N VAL A 18 2.55 3.56 0.08
CA VAL A 18 1.64 2.56 -0.52
C VAL A 18 1.18 3.03 -1.89
N GLU A 19 0.78 4.29 -2.02
CA GLU A 19 0.37 4.86 -3.32
C GLU A 19 1.51 4.77 -4.35
N GLU A 20 2.73 5.12 -3.95
CA GLU A 20 3.92 5.01 -4.80
C GLU A 20 4.18 3.57 -5.26
N VAL A 21 4.07 2.58 -4.36
CA VAL A 21 4.22 1.16 -4.72
C VAL A 21 3.14 0.71 -5.71
N LEU A 22 1.88 1.06 -5.45
CA LEU A 22 0.75 0.66 -6.28
C LEU A 22 0.86 1.26 -7.69
N LEU A 23 1.27 2.52 -7.78
CA LEU A 23 1.50 3.17 -9.06
C LEU A 23 2.70 2.57 -9.80
N SER A 24 3.85 2.46 -9.15
CA SER A 24 5.11 2.06 -9.80
C SER A 24 5.17 0.60 -10.20
N ARG A 25 4.62 -0.32 -9.38
CA ARG A 25 4.71 -1.77 -9.63
C ARG A 25 3.46 -2.36 -10.26
N TYR A 26 2.30 -1.88 -9.86
CA TYR A 26 1.02 -2.45 -10.27
C TYR A 26 0.29 -1.60 -11.31
N GLN A 27 0.88 -0.46 -11.71
CA GLN A 27 0.27 0.51 -12.63
C GLN A 27 -1.14 0.90 -12.18
N LEU A 28 -1.33 1.04 -10.87
CA LEU A 28 -2.62 1.27 -10.25
C LEU A 28 -2.63 2.63 -9.55
N ARG A 29 -3.42 3.57 -10.05
CA ARG A 29 -3.73 4.82 -9.35
C ARG A 29 -4.82 4.57 -8.35
N VAL A 30 -4.58 4.91 -7.09
CA VAL A 30 -5.55 4.74 -6.02
C VAL A 30 -5.82 6.08 -5.36
N ARG A 31 -6.98 6.19 -4.71
CA ARG A 31 -7.30 7.34 -3.88
C ARG A 31 -6.66 7.20 -2.48
N PRO A 32 -6.45 8.31 -1.76
CA PRO A 32 -5.86 8.28 -0.41
C PRO A 32 -6.56 7.32 0.56
N GLU A 33 -7.89 7.21 0.50
CA GLU A 33 -8.66 6.31 1.36
C GLU A 33 -8.30 4.84 1.13
N MET A 34 -7.99 4.48 -0.11
CA MET A 34 -7.57 3.11 -0.45
C MET A 34 -6.13 2.84 0.01
N SER A 35 -5.23 3.81 -0.11
CA SER A 35 -3.88 3.70 0.44
C SER A 35 -3.90 3.49 1.96
N GLN A 36 -4.78 4.21 2.67
CA GLN A 36 -5.01 4.02 4.11
C GLN A 36 -5.67 2.68 4.44
N TYR A 37 -6.55 2.19 3.59
CA TYR A 37 -7.14 0.85 3.75
C TYR A 37 -6.06 -0.24 3.65
N VAL A 38 -5.20 -0.16 2.62
CA VAL A 38 -4.10 -1.11 2.40
C VAL A 38 -3.09 -1.03 3.54
N SER A 39 -2.69 0.17 3.98
CA SER A 39 -1.75 0.33 5.10
C SER A 39 -2.29 -0.27 6.40
N ARG A 40 -3.58 -0.05 6.72
CA ARG A 40 -4.24 -0.68 7.87
C ARG A 40 -4.32 -2.20 7.74
N ARG A 41 -4.67 -2.73 6.57
CA ARG A 41 -4.72 -4.18 6.31
C ARG A 41 -3.36 -4.85 6.48
N LEU A 42 -2.29 -4.23 5.99
CA LEU A 42 -0.94 -4.73 6.16
C LEU A 42 -0.52 -4.74 7.63
N ARG A 43 -0.96 -3.79 8.46
CA ARG A 43 -0.67 -3.80 9.90
C ARG A 43 -1.50 -4.82 10.67
N GLN A 44 -2.78 -4.96 10.32
CA GLN A 44 -3.76 -5.74 11.09
C GLN A 44 -3.79 -7.23 10.73
N SER A 45 -3.41 -7.63 9.51
CA SER A 45 -3.80 -8.93 8.98
C SER A 45 -2.63 -9.80 8.53
N GLN A 46 -2.73 -11.11 8.82
CA GLN A 46 -1.99 -12.19 8.17
C GLN A 46 -2.61 -12.61 6.82
N GLN A 47 -3.61 -11.86 6.31
CA GLN A 47 -4.19 -12.15 5.00
C GLN A 47 -3.12 -12.11 3.92
N ALA A 48 -2.99 -13.22 3.18
CA ALA A 48 -2.06 -13.35 2.07
C ALA A 48 -2.41 -12.41 0.91
N MET A 49 -3.69 -12.05 0.75
CA MET A 49 -4.19 -11.23 -0.37
C MET A 49 -5.01 -10.04 0.14
N ILE A 50 -4.79 -8.87 -0.45
CA ILE A 50 -5.48 -7.61 -0.14
C ILE A 50 -6.27 -7.18 -1.38
N PRO A 51 -7.60 -7.01 -1.28
CA PRO A 51 -8.39 -6.46 -2.38
C PRO A 51 -8.15 -4.95 -2.50
N VAL A 52 -7.75 -4.51 -3.68
CA VAL A 52 -7.48 -3.10 -3.98
C VAL A 52 -8.36 -2.66 -5.14
N MET A 53 -8.96 -1.47 -4.99
CA MET A 53 -9.73 -0.81 -6.03
C MET A 53 -9.04 0.49 -6.42
N GLY A 54 -8.91 0.72 -7.72
CA GLY A 54 -8.27 1.92 -8.25
C GLY A 54 -8.60 2.09 -9.73
N ALA A 55 -7.77 2.86 -10.41
CA ALA A 55 -7.81 3.03 -11.85
C ALA A 55 -6.48 2.60 -12.47
N ASP A 56 -6.55 1.97 -13.63
CA ASP A 56 -5.37 1.69 -14.44
C ASP A 56 -4.64 3.00 -14.75
N ALA A 57 -3.33 3.05 -14.48
CA ALA A 57 -2.56 4.29 -14.52
C ALA A 57 -2.41 4.86 -15.94
N ARG A 58 -2.61 4.04 -16.98
CA ARG A 58 -2.50 4.43 -18.38
C ARG A 58 -3.83 4.87 -18.97
N THR A 59 -4.89 4.14 -18.66
CA THR A 59 -6.20 4.28 -19.31
C THR A 59 -7.23 4.98 -18.43
N GLY A 60 -7.00 5.05 -17.11
CA GLY A 60 -7.95 5.61 -16.15
C GLY A 60 -9.16 4.72 -15.88
N VAL A 61 -9.23 3.52 -16.49
CA VAL A 61 -10.34 2.59 -16.31
C VAL A 61 -10.32 2.02 -14.90
N ALA A 62 -11.48 2.00 -14.24
CA ALA A 62 -11.63 1.42 -12.91
C ALA A 62 -11.31 -0.08 -12.93
N ILE A 63 -10.42 -0.51 -12.06
CA ILE A 63 -9.98 -1.89 -11.93
C ILE A 63 -9.99 -2.33 -10.47
N ARG A 64 -10.30 -3.62 -10.27
CA ARG A 64 -10.26 -4.29 -8.98
C ARG A 64 -9.27 -5.44 -9.07
N GLN A 65 -8.30 -5.47 -8.16
CA GLN A 65 -7.27 -6.51 -8.13
C GLN A 65 -7.13 -7.09 -6.73
N LEU A 66 -6.67 -8.33 -6.66
CA LEU A 66 -6.22 -8.96 -5.42
C LEU A 66 -4.70 -8.96 -5.43
N LEU A 67 -4.09 -8.23 -4.49
CA LEU A 67 -2.64 -8.09 -4.44
C LEU A 67 -2.05 -8.89 -3.28
N PRO A 68 -0.93 -9.60 -3.48
CA PRO A 68 -0.27 -10.34 -2.42
C PRO A 68 0.31 -9.38 -1.36
N ALA A 69 -0.07 -9.61 -0.10
CA ALA A 69 0.34 -8.78 1.02
C ALA A 69 1.87 -8.79 1.23
N ASP A 70 2.50 -9.95 1.05
CA ASP A 70 3.94 -10.12 1.27
C ASP A 70 4.76 -9.34 0.23
N GLU A 71 4.33 -9.32 -1.04
CA GLU A 71 4.98 -8.51 -2.07
C GLU A 71 4.83 -7.01 -1.79
N LEU A 72 3.66 -6.58 -1.33
CA LEU A 72 3.45 -5.19 -0.90
C LEU A 72 4.36 -4.82 0.27
N ARG A 73 4.50 -5.69 1.29
CA ARG A 73 5.44 -5.47 2.41
C ARG A 73 6.89 -5.39 1.93
N ALA A 74 7.29 -6.28 1.03
CA ALA A 74 8.65 -6.32 0.49
C ALA A 74 8.95 -5.04 -0.31
N ALA A 75 8.01 -4.61 -1.16
CA ALA A 75 8.15 -3.38 -1.95
C ALA A 75 8.25 -2.12 -1.06
N LEU A 76 7.39 -2.01 -0.03
CA LEU A 76 7.44 -0.91 0.94
C LEU A 76 8.76 -0.86 1.71
N THR A 77 9.29 -2.03 2.07
CA THR A 77 10.59 -2.16 2.75
C THR A 77 11.74 -1.70 1.85
N GLN A 78 11.71 -2.05 0.56
CA GLN A 78 12.72 -1.64 -0.41
C GLN A 78 12.75 -0.12 -0.62
N ILE A 79 11.60 0.52 -0.80
CA ILE A 79 11.51 1.99 -0.95
C ILE A 79 12.05 2.71 0.28
N SER A 80 11.76 2.19 1.47
CA SER A 80 12.26 2.79 2.72
C SER A 80 13.78 2.72 2.85
N ARG A 81 14.44 1.71 2.24
CA ARG A 81 15.91 1.56 2.26
C ARG A 81 16.62 2.38 1.20
N SER A 82 15.99 2.64 0.05
CA SER A 82 16.61 3.42 -1.04
C SER A 82 16.71 4.93 -0.74
N ARG A 83 16.13 5.41 0.36
CA ARG A 83 16.19 6.81 0.80
C ARG A 83 16.98 7.04 2.11
N SER A 84 17.61 5.99 2.67
CA SER A 84 18.63 6.09 3.74
C SER A 84 20.02 5.96 3.14
#